data_AF-A0A209A635-F1
#
_entry.id   AF-A0A209A635-F1
#
_cell.length_a   1.000
_cell.length_b   1.000
_cell.length_c   1.000
_cell.angle_alpha   90.00
_cell.angle_beta   90.00
_cell.angle_gamma   90.00
#
_symmetry.space_group_name_H-M   'P 1'
#
loop_
_entity.id
_entity.type
_entity.pdbx_description
1 polymer ?
#
loop_
_entity_poly.entity_id
_entity_poly.type
_entity_poly.pdbx_seq_one_letter_code
_entity_poly.pdbx_strand_id
1 'polypeptide(L)'
;MELNKLLQEVQSINHRLDRVNHVISQREKYGLELVIAIGNNISINATADIDFLYEALLTQREVLTERKEKLSEAVEVAQKVVAGLLAE
;
A
#
# COMPACT_ATOMS: atom_id res chain seq x y z
N MET A 1 3.25 20.27 10.05
CA MET A 1 3.26 19.38 11.23
C MET A 1 3.69 17.99 10.78
N GLU A 2 4.70 17.41 11.39
CA GLU A 2 5.23 16.09 10.99
C GLU A 2 4.23 14.95 11.21
N LEU A 3 3.40 15.04 12.25
CA LEU A 3 2.33 14.07 12.52
C LEU A 3 1.29 13.99 11.37
N ASN A 4 0.92 15.12 10.78
CA ASN A 4 -0.03 15.12 9.65
C ASN A 4 0.57 14.44 8.42
N LYS A 5 1.88 14.59 8.18
CA LYS A 5 2.58 13.88 7.09
C LYS A 5 2.59 12.37 7.35
N LEU A 6 2.84 11.97 8.60
CA LEU A 6 2.83 10.56 9.01
C LEU A 6 1.44 9.93 8.81
N LEU A 7 0.38 10.62 9.22
CA LEU A 7 -1.01 10.17 9.02
C LEU A 7 -1.38 10.07 7.54
N GLN A 8 -0.96 11.04 6.71
CA GLN A 8 -1.16 11.01 5.26
C GLN A 8 -0.42 9.83 4.62
N GLU A 9 0.79 9.51 5.07
CA GLU A 9 1.55 8.36 4.58
C GLU A 9 0.85 7.04 4.91
N VAL A 10 0.36 6.88 6.15
CA VAL A 10 -0.41 5.69 6.55
C VAL A 10 -1.69 5.54 5.69
N GLN A 11 -2.42 6.63 5.46
CA GLN A 11 -3.59 6.62 4.56
C GLN A 11 -3.22 6.23 3.13
N SER A 12 -2.12 6.76 2.60
CA SER A 12 -1.63 6.39 1.26
C SER A 12 -1.28 4.91 1.17
N ILE A 13 -0.63 4.34 2.19
CA ILE A 13 -0.28 2.93 2.23
C ILE A 13 -1.54 2.05 2.29
N ASN A 14 -2.54 2.42 3.09
CA ASN A 14 -3.82 1.70 3.12
C ASN A 14 -4.48 1.66 1.74
N HIS A 15 -4.59 2.80 1.05
CA HIS A 15 -5.14 2.83 -0.31
C HIS A 15 -4.36 1.98 -1.30
N ARG A 16 -3.03 1.92 -1.17
CA ARG A 16 -2.20 1.05 -2.01
C ARG A 16 -2.42 -0.42 -1.70
N LEU A 17 -2.53 -0.79 -0.42
CA LEU A 17 -2.85 -2.16 0.00
C LEU A 17 -4.22 -2.59 -0.51
N ASP A 18 -5.24 -1.75 -0.38
CA ASP A 18 -6.60 -2.04 -0.86
C ASP A 18 -6.58 -2.33 -2.36
N ARG A 19 -5.85 -1.53 -3.14
CA ARG A 19 -5.70 -1.75 -4.59
C ARG A 19 -4.98 -3.06 -4.91
N VAL A 20 -3.86 -3.36 -4.24
CA VAL A 20 -3.10 -4.60 -4.47
C VAL A 20 -3.95 -5.81 -4.11
N ASN A 21 -4.60 -5.80 -2.95
CA ASN A 21 -5.48 -6.88 -2.51
C ASN A 21 -6.68 -7.06 -3.45
N HIS A 22 -7.23 -5.96 -3.97
CA HIS A 22 -8.29 -6.02 -4.97
C HIS A 22 -7.81 -6.77 -6.22
N VAL A 23 -6.67 -6.39 -6.79
CA VAL A 23 -6.13 -7.05 -8.00
C VAL A 23 -5.84 -8.54 -7.75
N ILE A 24 -5.22 -8.87 -6.62
CA ILE A 24 -4.97 -10.27 -6.21
C ILE A 24 -6.29 -11.05 -6.14
N SER A 25 -7.29 -10.51 -5.43
CA SER A 25 -8.59 -11.18 -5.26
C SER A 25 -9.33 -11.41 -6.57
N GLN A 26 -9.22 -10.47 -7.51
CA GLN A 26 -9.86 -10.59 -8.83
C GLN A 26 -9.19 -11.69 -9.65
N ARG A 27 -7.85 -11.77 -9.62
CA ARG A 27 -7.12 -12.88 -10.25
C ARG A 27 -7.47 -14.21 -9.62
N GLU A 28 -7.42 -14.33 -8.30
CA GLU A 28 -7.71 -15.59 -7.60
C GLU A 28 -9.14 -16.08 -7.86
N LYS A 29 -10.10 -15.16 -7.93
CA LYS A 29 -11.52 -15.49 -8.13
C LYS A 29 -11.87 -15.80 -9.58
N TYR A 30 -11.28 -15.10 -10.55
CA TYR A 30 -11.70 -15.15 -11.95
C TYR A 30 -10.63 -15.63 -12.92
N GLY A 31 -9.41 -15.89 -12.47
CA GLY A 31 -8.29 -16.30 -13.33
C GLY A 31 -7.86 -15.21 -14.30
N LEU A 32 -8.01 -13.93 -13.95
CA LEU A 32 -7.68 -12.82 -14.84
C LEU A 32 -6.19 -12.79 -15.20
N GLU A 33 -5.90 -12.59 -16.49
CA GLU A 33 -4.56 -12.26 -16.94
C GLU A 33 -4.13 -10.90 -16.40
N LEU A 34 -2.88 -10.83 -15.92
CA LEU A 34 -2.29 -9.58 -15.46
C LEU A 34 -1.48 -8.96 -16.60
N VAL A 35 -1.57 -7.64 -16.72
CA VAL A 35 -0.78 -6.85 -17.66
C VAL A 35 -0.17 -5.65 -16.94
N ILE A 36 0.99 -5.20 -17.40
CA ILE A 36 1.59 -3.95 -16.92
C ILE A 36 0.96 -2.81 -17.71
N ALA A 37 0.22 -1.94 -17.04
CA ALA A 37 -0.30 -0.70 -17.61
C ALA A 37 0.48 0.49 -17.06
N ILE A 38 1.12 1.25 -17.94
CA ILE A 38 1.68 2.57 -17.60
C ILE A 38 0.74 3.62 -18.19
N GLY A 39 0.08 4.39 -17.32
CA GLY A 39 -0.82 5.46 -17.72
C GLY A 39 -0.19 6.83 -17.49
N ASN A 40 0.24 7.49 -18.57
CA ASN A 40 0.60 8.92 -18.59
C ASN A 40 0.09 9.51 -19.91
N ASN A 41 -1.13 10.07 -19.93
CA ASN A 41 -1.88 10.56 -21.12
C ASN A 41 -2.09 9.54 -22.28
N ILE A 42 -1.33 8.45 -22.29
CA ILE A 42 -1.43 7.28 -23.15
C ILE A 42 -1.31 6.07 -22.22
N SER A 43 -2.19 5.09 -22.38
CA SER A 43 -2.09 3.81 -21.68
C SER A 43 -1.28 2.86 -22.55
N ILE A 44 -0.09 2.47 -22.09
CA ILE A 44 0.70 1.42 -22.73
C ILE A 44 0.55 0.16 -21.90
N ASN A 45 0.02 -0.90 -22.53
CA ASN A 45 -0.11 -2.21 -21.92
C ASN A 45 1.00 -3.12 -22.46
N ALA A 46 1.79 -3.70 -21.57
CA ALA A 46 2.78 -4.72 -21.91
C ALA A 46 2.38 -6.05 -21.27
N THR A 47 2.50 -7.12 -22.06
CA THR A 47 2.41 -8.49 -21.54
C THR A 47 3.72 -8.84 -20.85
N ALA A 48 3.62 -9.49 -19.71
CA ALA A 48 4.74 -10.11 -19.01
C ALA A 48 4.31 -11.50 -18.54
N ASP A 49 5.25 -12.28 -18.04
CA ASP A 49 4.94 -13.56 -17.41
C ASP A 49 3.91 -13.35 -16.28
N ILE A 50 2.78 -14.06 -16.37
CA ILE A 50 1.65 -13.91 -15.46
C ILE A 50 2.05 -14.25 -14.02
N ASP A 51 2.91 -15.26 -13.84
CA ASP A 51 3.35 -15.68 -12.51
C ASP A 51 4.34 -14.67 -11.93
N PHE A 52 5.24 -14.13 -12.77
CA PHE A 52 6.11 -13.01 -12.37
C PHE A 52 5.30 -11.79 -11.90
N LEU A 53 4.25 -11.40 -12.63
CA LEU A 53 3.38 -10.29 -12.24
C LEU A 53 2.61 -10.58 -10.95
N TYR A 54 2.27 -11.85 -10.70
CA TYR A 54 1.64 -12.24 -9.45
C TYR A 54 2.57 -12.08 -8.27
N GLU A 55 3.78 -12.63 -8.39
CA GLU A 55 4.79 -12.60 -7.35
C GLU A 55 5.15 -11.16 -7.03
N ALA A 56 5.29 -10.31 -8.04
CA ALA A 56 5.49 -8.87 -7.84
C ALA A 56 4.37 -8.21 -7.01
N LEU A 57 3.09 -8.57 -7.24
CA LEU A 57 1.98 -8.07 -6.42
C LEU A 57 2.04 -8.59 -4.99
N LEU A 58 2.38 -9.87 -4.79
CA LEU A 58 2.51 -10.47 -3.46
C LEU A 58 3.65 -9.82 -2.67
N THR A 59 4.83 -9.65 -3.27
CA THR A 59 5.96 -8.93 -2.68
C THR A 59 5.59 -7.48 -2.37
N GLN A 60 4.88 -6.79 -3.28
CA GLN A 60 4.44 -5.42 -3.04
C GLN A 60 3.46 -5.31 -1.85
N ARG A 61 2.59 -6.30 -1.67
CA ARG A 61 1.68 -6.39 -0.50
C ARG A 61 2.48 -6.56 0.79
N GLU A 62 3.47 -7.45 0.81
CA GLU A 62 4.33 -7.68 1.98
C GLU A 62 5.09 -6.42 2.38
N VAL A 63 5.77 -5.76 1.44
CA VAL A 63 6.50 -4.51 1.68
C VAL A 63 5.59 -3.40 2.24
N LEU A 64 4.37 -3.27 1.70
CA LEU A 64 3.42 -2.28 2.19
C LEU A 64 2.89 -2.62 3.59
N THR A 65 2.70 -3.90 3.89
CA THR A 65 2.24 -4.36 5.20
C THR A 65 3.29 -4.08 6.26
N GLU A 66 4.55 -4.44 6.00
CA GLU A 66 5.67 -4.17 6.90
C GLU A 66 5.85 -2.66 7.15
N ARG A 67 5.73 -1.84 6.08
CA ARG A 67 5.81 -0.38 6.22
C ARG A 67 4.65 0.17 7.05
N LYS A 68 3.44 -0.36 6.88
CA LYS A 68 2.26 0.05 7.64
C LYS A 68 2.43 -0.27 9.13
N GLU A 69 2.96 -1.43 9.48
CA GLU A 69 3.21 -1.83 10.86
C GLU A 69 4.18 -0.85 11.54
N LYS A 70 5.33 -0.61 10.93
CA LYS A 70 6.34 0.35 11.43
C LYS A 70 5.77 1.76 11.63
N LEU A 71 4.93 2.24 10.70
CA LEU A 71 4.33 3.56 10.80
C LEU A 71 3.20 3.61 11.84
N SER A 72 2.48 2.51 12.06
CA SER A 72 1.43 2.45 13.07
C SER A 72 2.01 2.56 14.48
N GLU A 73 3.15 1.90 14.74
CA GLU A 73 3.91 2.08 15.98
C GLU A 73 4.35 3.53 16.16
N ALA A 74 4.88 4.17 15.12
CA ALA A 74 5.29 5.57 15.17
C ALA A 74 4.13 6.53 15.44
N VAL A 75 2.95 6.28 14.87
CA VAL A 75 1.73 7.06 15.13
C VAL A 75 1.28 6.91 16.58
N GLU A 76 1.29 5.68 17.12
CA GLU A 76 0.89 5.41 18.51
C GLU A 76 1.81 6.15 19.50
N VAL A 77 3.13 6.09 19.29
CA VAL A 77 4.10 6.82 20.11
C VAL A 77 3.87 8.33 20.02
N ALA A 78 3.68 8.87 18.82
CA ALA A 78 3.44 10.29 18.63
C ALA A 78 2.15 10.76 19.31
N GLN A 79 1.07 9.97 19.25
CA GLN A 79 -0.18 10.27 19.93
C GLN A 79 -0.03 10.27 21.46
N LYS A 80 0.72 9.31 22.03
CA LYS A 80 1.00 9.27 23.48
C LYS A 80 1.80 10.49 23.95
N VAL A 81 2.81 10.92 23.17
CA VAL A 81 3.61 12.11 23.50
C VAL A 81 2.73 13.37 23.48
N VAL A 82 1.90 13.55 22.45
CA VAL A 82 0.97 14.70 22.38
C VAL A 82 -0.03 14.68 23.53
N ALA A 83 -0.59 13.51 23.87
CA ALA A 83 -1.52 13.38 24.98
C ALA A 83 -0.85 13.70 26.34
N GLY A 84 0.39 13.28 26.55
CA GLY A 84 1.17 13.61 27.74
C GLY A 84 1.49 15.10 27.83
N LEU A 85 1.83 15.75 26.72
CA LEU A 85 2.09 17.20 26.65
C LEU A 85 0.84 18.06 26.88
N LEU A 86 -0.35 17.53 26.61
CA LEU A 86 -1.63 18.23 26.85
C LEU A 86 -2.19 17.99 28.27
N ALA A 87 -1.58 17.07 29.03
CA ALA A 87 -2.00 16.72 30.38
C ALA A 87 -1.25 17.51 31.48
N GLU A 88 -0.19 18.25 31.12
CA GLU A 88 0.49 19.26 31.94
C GLU A 88 -0.06 20.67 31.65
#